data_AF-A0A2A2SIN5-F1
#
_entry.id   AF-A0A2A2SIN5-F1
#
_cell.length_a   1.000
_cell.length_b   1.000
_cell.length_c   1.000
_cell.angle_alpha   90.00
_cell.angle_beta   90.00
_cell.angle_gamma   90.00
#
_symmetry.space_group_name_H-M   'P 1'
#
loop_
_entity.id
_entity.type
_entity.pdbx_description
1 polymer ?
#
loop_
_entity_poly.entity_id
_entity_poly.type
_entity_poly.pdbx_seq_one_letter_code
_entity_poly.pdbx_strand_id
1 'polypeptide(L)'
;MSMGGNRRLRITGVHGRHFVEIGREAGLGLAVIRQALAEIRASTEEVRDRVEAASPRDFRGALHASVQAAIESRSERLGTAEI
;
A
#
# COMPACT_ATOMS: atom_id res chain seq x y z
N MET A 1 -10.19 9.38 8.10
CA MET A 1 -9.69 9.98 6.84
C MET A 1 -10.31 9.21 5.67
N SER A 2 -10.86 9.90 4.67
CA SER A 2 -11.53 9.31 3.50
C SER A 2 -10.61 9.44 2.28
N MET A 3 -10.66 8.48 1.33
CA MET A 3 -9.83 8.51 0.13
C MET A 3 -10.64 8.79 -1.15
N GLY A 4 -10.21 9.76 -1.96
CA GLY A 4 -10.77 10.11 -3.28
C GLY A 4 -12.02 11.00 -3.23
N GLY A 5 -12.47 11.45 -4.41
CA GLY A 5 -13.62 12.35 -4.57
C GLY A 5 -14.98 11.73 -4.21
N ASN A 6 -15.05 10.41 -4.07
CA ASN A 6 -16.21 9.70 -3.53
C ASN A 6 -15.77 8.88 -2.31
N ARG A 7 -16.39 9.11 -1.15
CA ARG A 7 -15.90 8.70 0.18
C ARG A 7 -15.72 7.18 0.33
N ARG A 8 -14.58 6.63 -0.10
CA ARG A 8 -14.25 5.21 0.08
C ARG A 8 -13.84 4.96 1.53
N LEU A 9 -14.82 4.62 2.37
CA LEU A 9 -14.63 4.28 3.78
C LEU A 9 -14.07 2.86 4.00
N ARG A 10 -14.02 2.01 2.96
CA ARG A 10 -13.51 0.63 3.07
C ARG A 10 -12.11 0.52 2.49
N ILE A 11 -11.15 0.11 3.32
CA ILE A 11 -9.75 -0.14 2.91
C ILE A 11 -9.64 -1.14 1.75
N THR A 12 -10.56 -2.11 1.69
CA THR A 12 -10.65 -3.11 0.62
C THR A 12 -11.10 -2.52 -0.71
N GLY A 13 -11.50 -1.24 -0.78
CA GLY A 13 -11.85 -0.54 -2.01
C GLY A 13 -10.78 0.43 -2.51
N VAL A 14 -9.65 0.58 -1.80
CA VAL A 14 -8.60 1.54 -2.15
C VAL A 14 -7.71 0.98 -3.27
N HIS A 15 -7.27 1.85 -4.16
CA HIS A 15 -6.52 1.54 -5.39
C HIS A 15 -5.62 2.72 -5.72
N GLY A 16 -4.60 2.52 -6.55
CA GLY A 16 -3.63 3.55 -6.93
C GLY A 16 -4.28 4.87 -7.38
N ARG A 17 -5.33 4.82 -8.20
CA ARG A 17 -6.04 6.02 -8.68
C ARG A 17 -6.57 6.92 -7.54
N HIS A 18 -6.99 6.37 -6.41
CA HIS A 18 -7.53 7.16 -5.30
C HIS A 18 -6.43 7.93 -4.58
N PHE A 19 -5.20 7.41 -4.57
CA PHE A 19 -4.03 8.15 -4.09
C PHE A 19 -3.68 9.28 -5.06
N VAL A 20 -3.82 9.06 -6.38
CA VAL A 20 -3.63 10.10 -7.39
C VAL A 20 -4.65 11.23 -7.26
N GLU A 21 -5.93 10.90 -7.07
CA GLU A 21 -6.99 11.88 -6.84
C GLU A 21 -6.67 12.78 -5.64
N ILE A 22 -6.35 12.18 -4.49
CA ILE A 22 -6.06 12.94 -3.26
C ILE A 22 -4.76 13.72 -3.38
N GLY A 23 -3.71 13.13 -3.97
CA GLY A 23 -2.45 13.82 -4.16
C GLY A 23 -2.64 15.07 -5.01
N ARG A 24 -3.48 14.98 -6.06
CA ARG A 24 -3.87 16.15 -6.87
C ARG A 24 -4.67 17.17 -6.08
N GLU A 25 -5.66 16.76 -5.29
CA GLU A 25 -6.42 17.65 -4.40
C GLU A 25 -5.53 18.34 -3.36
N ALA A 26 -4.47 17.66 -2.91
CA ALA A 26 -3.47 18.19 -1.99
C ALA A 26 -2.38 19.04 -2.68
N GLY A 27 -2.47 19.27 -4.00
CA GLY A 27 -1.52 20.09 -4.76
C GLY A 27 -0.20 19.38 -5.13
N LEU A 28 -0.11 18.06 -5.00
CA LEU A 28 1.06 17.29 -5.40
C LEU A 28 1.10 17.06 -6.91
N GLY A 29 2.30 17.18 -7.48
CA GLY A 29 2.55 16.82 -8.87
C GLY A 29 2.45 15.31 -9.10
N LEU A 30 1.97 14.91 -10.29
CA LEU A 30 1.79 13.51 -10.66
C LEU A 30 3.08 12.68 -10.53
N ALA A 31 4.24 13.26 -10.86
CA ALA A 31 5.53 12.59 -10.73
C ALA A 31 5.85 12.22 -9.26
N VAL A 32 5.61 13.15 -8.32
CA VAL A 32 5.83 12.92 -6.87
C VAL A 32 4.91 11.82 -6.36
N ILE A 33 3.63 11.84 -6.76
CA ILE A 33 2.66 10.80 -6.36
C ILE A 33 3.09 9.43 -6.90
N ARG A 34 3.50 9.37 -8.17
CA ARG A 34 3.95 8.13 -8.81
C ARG A 34 5.20 7.57 -8.14
N GLN A 35 6.17 8.43 -7.85
CA GLN A 35 7.39 8.05 -7.16
C GLN A 35 7.07 7.47 -5.78
N ALA A 36 6.24 8.14 -4.99
CA ALA A 36 5.84 7.64 -3.66
C ALA A 36 5.13 6.28 -3.73
N LEU A 37 4.23 6.07 -4.70
CA LEU A 37 3.56 4.78 -4.90
C LEU A 37 4.56 3.68 -5.31
N ALA A 38 5.53 4.00 -6.16
CA ALA A 38 6.57 3.07 -6.58
C ALA A 38 7.51 2.69 -5.41
N GLU A 39 7.92 3.66 -4.59
CA GLU A 39 8.76 3.45 -3.40
C GLU A 39 8.05 2.57 -2.36
N ILE A 40 6.76 2.79 -2.12
CA ILE A 40 5.96 1.94 -1.21
C ILE A 40 5.91 0.51 -1.73
N ARG A 41 5.68 0.33 -3.04
CA ARG A 41 5.63 -1.00 -3.64
C ARG A 41 6.98 -1.72 -3.57
N ALA A 42 8.08 -1.02 -3.87
CA ALA A 42 9.43 -1.59 -3.78
C ALA A 42 9.83 -1.95 -2.33
N SER A 43 9.54 -1.07 -1.37
CA SER A 43 9.87 -1.31 0.04
C SER A 43 9.07 -2.45 0.67
N THR A 44 7.92 -2.80 0.11
CA THR A 44 7.08 -3.90 0.60
C THR A 44 7.83 -5.24 0.61
N GLU A 45 8.59 -5.53 -0.45
CA GLU A 45 9.37 -6.78 -0.57
C GLU A 45 10.50 -6.80 0.46
N GLU A 46 11.27 -5.72 0.55
CA GLU A 46 12.40 -5.65 1.50
C GLU A 46 11.97 -5.68 2.97
N VAL A 47 10.81 -5.09 3.30
CA VAL A 47 10.28 -5.06 4.66
C VAL A 47 9.79 -6.44 5.07
N ARG A 48 9.20 -7.22 4.16
CA ARG A 48 8.75 -8.59 4.45
C ARG A 48 9.90 -9.44 5.00
N ASP A 49 11.01 -9.48 4.28
CA ASP A 49 12.13 -10.35 4.61
C ASP A 49 12.79 -9.91 5.94
N ARG A 50 12.84 -8.61 6.22
CA ARG A 50 13.32 -8.07 7.50
C ARG A 50 12.39 -8.40 8.67
N VAL A 51 11.08 -8.30 8.49
CA VAL A 51 10.09 -8.57 9.54
C VAL A 51 10.05 -10.07 9.89
N GLU A 52 10.22 -10.93 8.90
CA GLU A 52 10.36 -12.37 9.12
C GLU A 52 11.63 -12.68 9.93
N ALA A 53 12.77 -12.11 9.54
CA ALA A 53 14.05 -12.30 10.25
C ALA A 53 14.04 -11.75 11.69
N ALA A 54 13.29 -10.67 11.94
CA ALA A 54 13.17 -10.05 13.26
C ALA A 54 12.05 -10.65 14.13
N SER A 55 11.25 -11.57 13.60
CA SER A 55 10.12 -12.13 14.35
C SER A 55 10.59 -13.06 15.47
N PRO A 56 10.06 -12.93 16.70
CA PRO A 56 10.30 -13.89 17.77
C PRO A 56 9.87 -15.30 17.34
N ARG A 57 10.59 -16.33 17.81
CA ARG A 57 10.29 -17.73 17.49
C ARG A 57 8.87 -18.16 17.87
N ASP A 58 8.28 -17.51 18.88
CA ASP A 58 6.93 -17.80 19.38
C ASP A 58 5.85 -16.89 18.76
N PHE A 59 6.19 -16.10 17.74
CA PHE A 59 5.21 -15.29 17.04
C PHE A 59 4.23 -16.19 16.27
N ARG A 60 2.92 -15.91 16.39
CA ARG A 60 1.89 -16.72 15.72
C ARG A 60 2.04 -16.59 14.21
N GLY A 61 2.67 -17.59 13.57
CA GLY A 61 2.91 -17.61 12.13
C GLY A 61 1.66 -17.37 11.28
N ALA A 62 0.49 -17.81 11.74
CA ALA A 62 -0.79 -17.55 11.07
C ALA A 62 -1.17 -16.06 11.02
N LEU A 63 -0.87 -15.27 12.07
CA LEU A 63 -1.08 -13.82 12.06
C LEU A 63 -0.09 -13.14 11.11
N HIS A 64 1.17 -13.57 11.13
CA HIS A 64 2.18 -13.08 10.19
C HIS A 64 1.72 -13.30 8.74
N ALA A 65 1.37 -14.54 8.39
CA ALA A 65 0.90 -14.90 7.06
C ALA A 65 -0.35 -14.11 6.63
N SER A 66 -1.32 -13.92 7.54
CA SER A 66 -2.52 -13.14 7.24
C SER A 66 -2.20 -11.67 6.94
N VAL A 67 -1.25 -11.06 7.65
CA VAL A 67 -0.84 -9.68 7.41
C VAL A 67 -0.05 -9.57 6.12
N GLN A 68 0.89 -10.51 5.87
CA GLN A 68 1.69 -10.55 4.64
C GLN A 68 0.80 -10.66 3.39
N ALA A 69 -0.16 -11.59 3.39
CA ALA A 69 -1.11 -11.75 2.29
C ALA A 69 -1.95 -10.48 2.05
N ALA A 70 -2.33 -9.78 3.12
CA ALA A 70 -3.07 -8.52 3.01
C ALA A 70 -2.20 -7.38 2.46
N ILE A 71 -0.92 -7.34 2.79
CA ILE A 71 0.04 -6.36 2.27
C ILE A 71 0.27 -6.60 0.77
N GLU A 72 0.55 -7.84 0.38
CA GLU A 72 0.77 -8.26 -1.01
C GLU A 72 -0.42 -7.88 -1.90
N SER A 73 -1.62 -8.33 -1.52
CA SER A 73 -2.86 -8.01 -2.26
C SER A 73 -3.12 -6.51 -2.40
N ARG A 74 -2.70 -5.69 -1.43
CA ARG A 74 -2.87 -4.23 -1.49
C ARG A 74 -1.79 -3.56 -2.32
N SER A 75 -0.56 -4.06 -2.27
CA SER A 75 0.58 -3.54 -3.03
C SER A 75 0.34 -3.67 -4.54
N GLU A 76 -0.19 -4.80 -4.99
CA GLU A 76 -0.60 -5.01 -6.39
C GLU A 76 -1.61 -3.96 -6.87
N ARG A 77 -2.55 -3.57 -6.00
CA ARG A 77 -3.59 -2.59 -6.31
C ARG A 77 -3.08 -1.16 -6.38
N LEU A 78 -1.88 -0.88 -5.87
CA LEU A 78 -1.23 0.41 -6.09
C LEU A 78 -0.78 0.56 -7.55
N GLY A 79 -0.43 -0.56 -8.21
CA GLY A 79 -0.03 -0.59 -9.62
C GLY A 79 -1.16 -0.31 -10.62
N THR A 80 -2.42 -0.25 -10.17
CA THR A 80 -3.56 0.07 -11.05
C THR A 80 -3.74 1.58 -11.28
N ALA A 81 -2.84 2.44 -10.77
CA ALA A 81 -2.77 3.82 -11.21
C ALA A 81 -2.18 3.82 -12.63
N GLU A 82 -2.97 4.21 -13.64
CA GLU A 82 -2.48 4.28 -15.01
C GLU A 82 -1.18 5.09 -15.11
N ILE A 83 -0.20 4.48 -15.78
CA ILE A 83 1.15 4.99 -16.09
C ILE A 83 1.04 6.02 -17.22
#